data_AF-A0A562IS97-F1
#
_entry.id   AF-A0A562IS97-F1
#
_cell.length_a   1.000
_cell.length_b   1.000
_cell.length_c   1.000
_cell.angle_alpha   90.00
_cell.angle_beta   90.00
_cell.angle_gamma   90.00
#
_symmetry.space_group_name_H-M   'P 1'
#
loop_
_entity.id
_entity.type
_entity.pdbx_description
1 polymer ?
#
loop_
_entity_poly.entity_id
_entity_poly.type
_entity_poly.pdbx_seq_one_letter_code
_entity_poly.pdbx_strand_id
1 'polypeptide(L)'
;MRLPITPAEIAPRIATGAFILNSGLGKRSVDGGTAAGLHGFAAGAYPFLKKVQPATFAKALSTTEIAIGAALLTPFVPTAVAGAALTGFSGGLVGLYLRTPGMTKPGSVAPTQDGLTIAKDVWMLGIGLGLLTEALTGRSDRAAARRRARRAPGKRAMGKAAHQGSRKAARKGAKLAAAENRALARAAATAGAVSARARDAVAA
;
A
#
# COMPACT_ATOMS: atom_id res chain seq x y z
N MET A 1 -8.00 -10.52 9.51
CA MET A 1 -7.80 -9.15 8.94
C MET A 1 -6.31 -8.98 8.65
N ARG A 2 -5.90 -8.49 7.48
CA ARG A 2 -4.47 -8.18 7.23
C ARG A 2 -4.15 -6.84 7.89
N LEU A 3 -3.21 -6.82 8.84
CA LEU A 3 -2.79 -5.59 9.49
C LEU A 3 -2.09 -4.66 8.47
N PRO A 4 -2.24 -3.34 8.59
CA PRO A 4 -1.60 -2.37 7.72
C PRO A 4 -0.11 -2.13 8.08
N ILE A 5 0.62 -3.18 8.48
CA ILE A 5 2.04 -3.15 8.84
C ILE A 5 2.77 -4.35 8.23
N THR A 6 4.02 -4.17 7.83
CA THR A 6 4.90 -5.25 7.37
C THR A 6 5.80 -5.76 8.51
N PRO A 7 6.33 -7.00 8.45
CA PRO A 7 7.22 -7.51 9.50
C PRO A 7 8.46 -6.63 9.75
N ALA A 8 9.02 -6.03 8.69
CA ALA A 8 10.17 -5.14 8.78
C ALA A 8 9.89 -3.85 9.58
N GLU A 9 8.63 -3.44 9.68
CA GLU A 9 8.21 -2.25 10.41
C GLU A 9 8.00 -2.50 11.90
N ILE A 10 7.85 -3.75 12.34
CA ILE A 10 7.46 -4.08 13.71
C ILE A 10 8.51 -3.60 14.71
N ALA A 11 9.76 -4.03 14.54
CA ALA A 11 10.85 -3.66 15.44
C ALA A 11 11.07 -2.13 15.54
N PRO A 12 11.22 -1.37 14.43
CA PRO A 12 11.41 0.07 14.53
C PRO A 12 10.20 0.78 15.14
N ARG A 13 8.96 0.35 14.84
CA ARG A 13 7.75 0.94 15.44
C ARG A 13 7.67 0.69 16.94
N ILE A 14 8.00 -0.52 17.40
CA ILE A 14 8.00 -0.84 18.83
C ILE A 14 9.09 -0.03 19.56
N ALA A 15 10.33 -0.08 19.07
CA ALA A 15 11.45 0.59 19.72
C ALA A 15 11.24 2.11 19.81
N THR A 16 10.95 2.77 18.68
CA THR A 16 10.72 4.21 18.63
C THR A 16 9.43 4.59 19.36
N GLY A 17 8.35 3.81 19.16
CA GLY A 17 7.06 4.09 19.77
C GLY A 17 7.09 4.01 21.30
N ALA A 18 7.73 3.00 21.86
CA ALA A 18 7.90 2.85 23.31
C ALA A 18 8.75 3.98 23.90
N PHE A 19 9.86 4.32 23.24
CA PHE A 19 10.74 5.39 23.68
C PHE A 19 10.03 6.76 23.71
N ILE A 20 9.35 7.13 22.62
CA ILE A 20 8.62 8.39 22.52
C ILE A 20 7.42 8.41 23.49
N LEU A 21 6.69 7.30 23.63
CA LEU A 21 5.57 7.22 24.55
C LEU A 21 6.03 7.43 26.00
N ASN A 22 7.10 6.75 26.42
CA ASN A 22 7.68 6.92 27.75
C ASN A 22 8.14 8.37 27.97
N SER A 23 8.83 8.94 26.98
CA SER A 23 9.27 10.35 26.96
C SER A 23 8.09 11.32 27.15
N GLY A 24 6.97 11.08 26.47
CA GLY A 24 5.77 11.91 26.56
C GLY A 24 5.03 11.76 27.89
N LEU A 25 4.91 10.54 28.41
CA LEU A 25 4.32 10.28 29.73
C LEU A 25 5.11 10.95 30.85
N GLY A 26 6.45 10.91 30.77
CA GLY A 26 7.33 11.62 31.71
C GLY A 26 7.17 13.15 31.68
N LYS A 27 6.68 13.72 30.57
CA LYS A 27 6.46 15.17 30.42
C LYS A 27 5.03 15.63 30.77
N ARG A 28 4.13 14.73 31.15
CA ARG A 28 2.70 15.02 31.37
C ARG A 28 2.46 16.04 32.50
N SER A 29 3.28 15.97 33.54
CA SER A 29 3.11 16.72 34.79
C SER A 29 4.44 17.31 35.26
N VAL A 30 5.12 18.05 34.38
CA VAL A 30 6.37 18.75 34.72
C VAL A 30 6.09 20.02 35.54
N ASP A 31 7.02 20.37 36.41
CA ASP A 31 6.98 21.63 37.16
C ASP A 31 7.22 22.85 36.26
N GLY A 32 7.00 24.05 36.82
CA GLY A 32 7.14 25.31 36.08
C GLY A 32 8.55 25.58 35.58
N GLY A 33 9.58 25.20 36.33
CA GLY A 33 10.98 25.36 35.94
C GLY A 33 11.35 24.45 34.78
N THR A 34 10.96 23.18 34.85
CA THR A 34 11.15 22.23 33.74
C THR A 34 10.38 22.67 32.49
N ALA A 35 9.13 23.13 32.64
CA ALA A 35 8.34 23.65 31.52
C ALA A 35 9.00 24.88 30.86
N ALA A 36 9.53 25.81 31.67
CA ALA A 36 10.26 26.98 31.19
C ALA A 36 11.56 26.58 30.47
N GLY A 37 12.30 25.58 30.96
CA GLY A 37 13.49 25.07 30.30
C GLY A 37 13.20 24.46 28.93
N LEU A 38 12.21 23.56 28.86
CA LEU A 38 11.77 22.93 27.60
C LEU A 38 11.30 23.97 26.58
N HIS A 39 10.47 24.91 27.02
CA HIS A 39 9.96 25.99 26.17
C HIS A 39 11.07 26.94 25.73
N GLY A 40 11.94 27.37 26.65
CA GLY A 40 13.04 28.28 26.36
C GLY A 40 14.02 27.68 25.33
N PHE A 41 14.34 26.39 25.48
CA PHE A 41 15.15 25.67 24.52
C PHE A 41 14.52 25.65 23.12
N ALA A 42 13.24 25.29 23.04
CA ALA A 42 12.51 25.26 21.77
C ALA A 42 12.33 26.66 21.15
N ALA A 43 12.00 27.66 21.96
CA ALA A 43 11.75 29.04 21.52
C ALA A 43 13.04 29.77 21.11
N GLY A 44 14.20 29.32 21.58
CA GLY A 44 15.51 29.76 21.10
C GLY A 44 15.73 29.43 19.63
N ALA A 45 15.38 28.22 19.21
CA ALA A 45 15.48 27.79 17.80
C ALA A 45 14.28 28.20 16.94
N TYR A 46 13.09 28.29 17.55
CA TYR A 46 11.82 28.56 16.87
C TYR A 46 11.13 29.78 17.49
N PRO A 47 11.47 31.02 17.05
CA PRO A 47 11.01 32.24 17.69
C PRO A 47 9.48 32.41 17.78
N PHE A 48 8.73 31.77 16.88
CA PHE A 48 7.26 31.81 16.91
C PHE A 48 6.67 31.14 18.17
N LEU A 49 7.42 30.24 18.83
CA LEU A 49 6.99 29.58 20.07
C LEU A 49 7.03 30.52 21.28
N LYS A 50 7.71 31.68 21.21
CA LYS A 50 7.75 32.66 22.31
C LYS A 50 6.37 33.18 22.72
N LYS A 51 5.38 33.08 21.82
CA LYS A 51 3.98 33.49 22.07
C LYS A 51 3.17 32.46 22.86
N VAL A 52 3.69 31.25 23.03
CA VAL A 52 3.03 30.16 23.75
C VAL A 52 3.53 30.14 25.19
N GLN A 53 2.63 30.00 26.17
CA GLN A 53 3.04 29.88 27.56
C GLN A 53 3.81 28.57 27.80
N PRO A 54 4.87 28.56 28.63
CA PRO A 54 5.71 27.37 28.84
C PRO A 54 4.95 26.11 29.26
N ALA A 55 4.00 26.24 30.20
CA ALA A 55 3.16 25.11 30.64
C ALA A 55 2.28 24.57 29.51
N THR A 56 1.77 25.45 28.64
CA THR A 56 0.98 25.06 27.46
C THR A 56 1.85 24.33 26.45
N PHE A 57 3.07 24.82 26.20
CA PHE A 57 4.03 24.17 25.33
C PHE A 57 4.40 22.78 25.85
N ALA A 58 4.77 22.64 27.13
CA ALA A 58 5.13 21.36 27.73
C ALA A 58 3.99 20.34 27.65
N LYS A 59 2.75 20.76 27.93
CA LYS A 59 1.56 19.92 27.79
C LYS A 59 1.30 19.49 26.35
N ALA A 60 1.45 20.41 25.39
CA ALA A 60 1.29 20.12 23.97
C ALA A 60 2.38 19.15 23.46
N LEU A 61 3.63 19.36 23.88
CA LEU A 61 4.76 18.48 23.56
C LEU A 61 4.52 17.06 24.10
N SER A 62 4.19 16.93 25.39
CA SER A 62 3.84 15.65 26.02
C SER A 62 2.69 14.94 25.29
N THR A 63 1.63 15.68 24.97
CA THR A 63 0.46 15.11 24.27
C THR A 63 0.83 14.63 22.86
N THR A 64 1.68 15.37 22.16
CA THR A 64 2.17 15.01 20.82
C THR A 64 3.04 13.75 20.87
N GLU A 65 3.99 13.68 21.82
CA GLU A 65 4.82 12.50 22.03
C GLU A 65 3.97 11.27 22.36
N ILE A 66 3.00 11.39 23.27
CA ILE A 66 2.09 10.29 23.60
C ILE A 66 1.31 9.83 22.37
N ALA A 67 0.77 10.77 21.59
CA ALA A 67 0.00 10.45 20.39
C ALA A 67 0.86 9.72 19.34
N ILE A 68 2.08 10.19 19.09
CA ILE A 68 3.01 9.57 18.14
C ILE A 68 3.45 8.19 18.64
N GLY A 69 3.83 8.08 19.92
CA GLY A 69 4.24 6.83 20.54
C GLY A 69 3.12 5.78 20.47
N ALA A 70 1.90 6.15 20.84
CA ALA A 70 0.73 5.29 20.72
C ALA A 70 0.43 4.91 19.26
N ALA A 71 0.55 5.85 18.32
CA ALA A 71 0.34 5.59 16.90
C ALA A 71 1.35 4.60 16.32
N LEU A 72 2.61 4.67 16.75
CA LEU A 72 3.64 3.71 16.35
C LEU A 72 3.37 2.32 16.91
N LEU A 73 3.00 2.24 18.20
CA LEU A 73 2.74 0.97 18.89
C LEU A 73 1.43 0.29 18.48
N THR A 74 0.48 1.04 17.95
CA THR A 74 -0.84 0.50 17.56
C THR A 74 -0.78 -0.06 16.14
N PRO A 75 -1.02 -1.37 15.94
CA PRO A 75 -0.86 -2.02 14.64
C PRO A 75 -1.95 -1.63 13.63
N PHE A 76 -3.03 -0.96 14.07
CA PHE A 76 -4.12 -0.49 13.21
C PHE A 76 -3.80 0.85 12.53
N VAL A 77 -2.75 1.56 12.96
CA VAL A 77 -2.37 2.83 12.36
C VAL A 77 -1.55 2.58 11.08
N PRO A 78 -2.02 3.08 9.91
CA PRO A 78 -1.32 2.89 8.65
C PRO A 78 0.14 3.37 8.71
N THR A 79 1.05 2.60 8.12
CA THR A 79 2.50 2.91 8.05
C THR A 79 2.78 4.31 7.52
N ALA A 80 2.03 4.76 6.50
CA ALA A 80 2.16 6.12 5.95
C ALA A 80 1.90 7.20 7.02
N VAL A 81 0.88 7.02 7.85
CA VAL A 81 0.48 8.00 8.87
C VAL A 81 1.50 8.00 10.01
N ALA A 82 1.89 6.82 10.49
CA ALA A 82 2.88 6.69 11.54
C ALA A 82 4.26 7.23 11.10
N GLY A 83 4.67 6.92 9.87
CA GLY A 83 5.89 7.46 9.26
C GLY A 83 5.83 8.97 9.12
N ALA A 84 4.74 9.53 8.58
CA ALA A 84 4.57 10.98 8.45
C ALA A 84 4.67 11.71 9.79
N ALA A 85 3.97 11.21 10.81
CA ALA A 85 3.97 11.80 12.14
C ALA A 85 5.38 11.76 12.76
N LEU A 86 6.06 10.61 12.68
CA LEU A 86 7.42 10.46 13.19
C LEU A 86 8.41 11.35 12.43
N THR A 87 8.33 11.42 11.10
CA THR A 87 9.19 12.29 10.28
C THR A 87 8.97 13.76 10.60
N GLY A 88 7.73 14.21 10.75
CA GLY A 88 7.45 15.60 11.12
C GLY A 88 8.02 15.96 12.49
N PHE A 89 7.81 15.10 13.49
CA PHE A 89 8.32 15.30 14.84
C PHE A 89 9.85 15.30 14.90
N SER A 90 10.48 14.25 14.37
CA SER A 90 11.95 14.12 14.34
C SER A 90 12.62 15.16 13.43
N GLY A 91 11.97 15.59 12.35
CA GLY A 91 12.42 16.73 11.54
C GLY A 91 12.43 18.03 12.35
N GLY A 92 11.45 18.22 13.23
CA GLY A 92 11.44 19.31 14.21
C GLY A 92 12.62 19.25 15.19
N LEU A 93 12.99 18.06 15.68
CA LEU A 93 14.14 17.85 16.58
C LEU A 93 15.49 18.04 15.87
N VAL A 94 15.65 17.52 14.66
CA VAL A 94 16.84 17.77 13.83
C VAL A 94 16.95 19.25 13.50
N GLY A 95 15.83 19.91 13.20
CA GLY A 95 15.78 21.35 13.00
C GLY A 95 16.12 22.15 14.26
N LEU A 96 15.81 21.64 15.45
CA LEU A 96 16.17 22.23 16.74
C LEU A 96 17.69 22.14 16.94
N TYR A 97 18.28 20.97 16.70
CA TYR A 97 19.73 20.75 16.72
C TYR A 97 20.48 21.71 15.78
N LEU A 98 20.06 21.82 14.52
CA LEU A 98 20.76 22.63 13.52
C LEU A 98 20.62 24.15 13.74
N ARG A 99 19.54 24.59 14.40
CA ARG A 99 19.27 26.02 14.65
C ARG A 99 19.81 26.52 15.97
N THR A 100 20.17 25.62 16.89
CA THR A 100 20.63 26.01 18.23
C THR A 100 22.13 26.33 18.18
N PRO A 101 22.54 27.57 18.51
CA PRO A 101 23.95 27.95 18.51
C PRO A 101 24.78 27.06 19.44
N GLY A 102 25.99 26.69 19.00
CA GLY A 102 26.91 25.85 19.78
C GLY A 102 26.67 24.34 19.70
N MET A 103 25.60 23.88 19.04
CA MET A 103 25.32 22.45 18.86
C MET A 103 26.09 21.82 17.69
N THR A 104 26.46 22.61 16.69
CA THR A 104 27.24 22.17 15.53
C THR A 104 28.65 22.77 15.56
N LYS A 105 29.64 22.02 15.06
CA LYS A 105 31.00 22.54 14.87
C LYS A 105 31.00 23.69 13.86
N PRO A 106 31.90 24.68 13.97
CA PRO A 106 31.97 25.79 13.02
C PRO A 106 32.11 25.29 11.58
N GLY A 107 31.24 25.77 10.67
CA GLY A 107 31.26 25.40 9.25
C GLY A 107 30.84 23.95 8.93
N SER A 108 30.26 23.21 9.88
CA SER A 108 29.89 21.81 9.70
C SER A 108 28.51 21.49 10.28
N VAL A 109 27.89 20.40 9.83
CA VAL A 109 26.70 19.79 10.45
C VAL A 109 27.06 18.80 11.56
N ALA A 110 28.35 18.53 11.77
CA ALA A 110 28.82 17.60 12.79
C ALA A 110 28.57 18.16 14.20
N PRO A 111 28.14 17.32 15.16
CA PRO A 111 27.81 17.78 16.49
C PRO A 111 29.06 18.17 17.29
N THR A 112 28.90 19.17 18.15
CA THR A 112 29.77 19.38 19.31
C THR A 112 29.46 18.34 20.40
N GLN A 113 30.18 18.37 21.51
CA GLN A 113 29.87 17.46 22.62
C GLN A 113 28.45 17.74 23.18
N ASP A 114 28.08 19.00 23.35
CA ASP A 114 26.73 19.36 23.79
C ASP A 114 25.68 18.95 22.73
N GLY A 115 26.02 19.12 21.45
CA GLY A 115 25.18 18.75 20.31
C GLY A 115 24.85 17.27 20.20
N LEU A 116 25.71 16.37 20.71
CA LEU A 116 25.50 14.92 20.60
C LEU A 116 24.21 14.46 21.29
N THR A 117 23.80 15.15 22.35
CA THR A 117 22.60 14.81 23.12
C THR A 117 21.31 14.92 22.30
N ILE A 118 21.24 15.88 21.36
CA ILE A 118 20.09 16.09 20.47
C ILE A 118 20.35 15.48 19.08
N ALA A 119 21.58 15.57 18.57
CA ALA A 119 21.93 15.07 17.24
C ALA A 119 21.63 13.58 17.07
N LYS A 120 21.70 12.80 18.15
CA LYS A 120 21.34 11.38 18.13
C LYS A 120 19.94 11.16 17.60
N ASP A 121 18.98 12.06 17.80
CA ASP A 121 17.59 11.89 17.38
C ASP A 121 17.40 11.80 15.85
N VAL A 122 18.46 11.98 15.06
CA VAL A 122 18.49 11.71 13.62
C VAL A 122 18.10 10.27 13.25
N TRP A 123 18.33 9.27 14.12
CA TRP A 123 17.90 7.89 13.84
C TRP A 123 16.36 7.78 13.78
N MET A 124 15.64 8.57 14.58
CA MET A 124 14.17 8.61 14.53
C MET A 124 13.68 9.18 13.19
N LEU A 125 14.38 10.18 12.64
CA LEU A 125 14.10 10.72 11.32
C LEU A 125 14.33 9.66 10.23
N GLY A 126 15.44 8.93 10.30
CA GLY A 126 15.72 7.81 9.40
C GLY A 126 14.62 6.75 9.43
N ILE A 127 14.16 6.36 10.62
CA ILE A 127 13.05 5.41 10.78
C ILE A 127 11.76 5.96 10.17
N GLY A 128 11.38 7.21 10.49
CA GLY A 128 10.16 7.82 9.95
C GLY A 128 10.16 7.88 8.43
N LEU A 129 11.29 8.27 7.83
CA LEU A 129 11.47 8.29 6.38
C LEU A 129 11.44 6.89 5.77
N GLY A 130 12.01 5.89 6.45
CA GLY A 130 11.92 4.49 6.04
C GLY A 130 10.48 3.99 6.00
N LEU A 131 9.70 4.26 7.05
CA LEU A 131 8.27 3.90 7.11
C LEU A 131 7.46 4.61 6.02
N LEU A 132 7.72 5.90 5.77
CA LEU A 132 7.09 6.65 4.67
C LEU A 132 7.42 6.06 3.31
N THR A 133 8.70 5.76 3.07
CA THR A 133 9.18 5.21 1.80
C THR A 133 8.53 3.86 1.55
N GLU A 134 8.54 2.95 2.52
CA GLU A 134 7.88 1.64 2.44
C GLU A 134 6.38 1.77 2.15
N ALA A 135 5.71 2.73 2.78
CA ALA A 135 4.29 2.96 2.54
C ALA A 135 4.00 3.48 1.11
N LEU A 136 4.90 4.27 0.54
CA LEU A 136 4.78 4.81 -0.81
C LEU A 136 5.14 3.78 -1.88
N THR A 137 6.21 3.01 -1.70
CA THR A 137 6.66 1.96 -2.63
C THR A 137 5.74 0.74 -2.60
N GLY A 138 5.35 0.28 -1.41
CA GLY A 138 4.47 -0.88 -1.24
C GLY A 138 3.05 -0.66 -1.79
N ARG A 139 2.63 0.60 -1.99
CA ARG A 139 1.37 0.93 -2.68
C ARG A 139 1.50 0.75 -4.20
N SER A 140 2.65 1.12 -4.76
CA SER A 140 2.99 0.92 -6.18
C SER A 140 3.10 -0.56 -6.52
N ASP A 141 3.74 -1.35 -5.67
CA ASP A 141 3.88 -2.81 -5.88
C ASP A 141 2.53 -3.53 -5.82
N ARG A 142 1.67 -3.15 -4.88
CA ARG A 142 0.29 -3.67 -4.80
C ARG A 142 -0.54 -3.26 -6.02
N ALA A 143 -0.37 -2.04 -6.53
CA ALA A 143 -1.04 -1.58 -7.74
C ALA A 143 -0.53 -2.32 -8.99
N ALA A 144 0.78 -2.54 -9.10
CA ALA A 144 1.40 -3.30 -10.17
C ALA A 144 0.98 -4.77 -10.14
N ALA A 145 0.96 -5.41 -8.96
CA ALA A 145 0.46 -6.77 -8.76
C ALA A 145 -1.03 -6.88 -9.16
N ARG A 146 -1.87 -5.92 -8.77
CA ARG A 146 -3.28 -5.84 -9.21
C ARG A 146 -3.42 -5.69 -10.72
N ARG A 147 -2.58 -4.87 -11.35
CA ARG A 147 -2.55 -4.70 -12.82
C ARG A 147 -2.09 -5.99 -13.52
N ARG A 148 -1.08 -6.68 -13.00
CA ARG A 148 -0.61 -7.99 -13.51
C ARG A 148 -1.70 -9.05 -13.36
N ALA A 149 -2.37 -9.13 -12.20
CA ALA A 149 -3.50 -10.03 -11.98
C ALA A 149 -4.69 -9.75 -12.92
N ARG A 150 -4.95 -8.47 -13.24
CA ARG A 150 -5.96 -8.08 -14.24
C ARG A 150 -5.53 -8.35 -15.69
N ARG A 151 -4.23 -8.28 -15.97
CA ARG A 151 -3.65 -8.54 -17.30
C ARG A 151 -3.40 -10.01 -17.58
N ALA A 152 -3.37 -10.88 -16.57
CA ALA A 152 -3.18 -12.31 -16.73
C ALA A 152 -4.27 -12.89 -17.67
N PRO A 153 -3.94 -13.26 -18.91
CA PRO A 153 -4.90 -13.80 -19.86
C PRO A 153 -4.92 -15.32 -19.66
N GLY A 154 -5.69 -15.80 -18.69
CA GLY A 154 -5.56 -17.21 -18.26
C GLY A 154 -6.77 -18.12 -18.46
N LYS A 155 -8.01 -17.59 -18.40
CA LYS A 155 -9.20 -18.46 -18.42
C LYS A 155 -10.32 -18.01 -19.37
N ARG A 156 -10.48 -16.69 -19.56
CA ARG A 156 -11.53 -16.15 -20.44
C ARG A 156 -11.21 -16.21 -21.93
N ALA A 157 -9.95 -16.04 -22.33
CA ALA A 157 -9.54 -16.12 -23.74
C ALA A 157 -9.55 -17.59 -24.24
N MET A 158 -9.06 -18.52 -23.42
CA MET A 158 -9.02 -19.95 -23.74
C MET A 158 -10.43 -20.56 -23.80
N GLY A 159 -11.34 -20.17 -22.90
CA GLY A 159 -12.75 -20.59 -22.96
C GLY A 159 -13.50 -20.06 -24.20
N LYS A 160 -13.20 -18.83 -24.66
CA LYS A 160 -13.78 -18.29 -25.90
C LYS A 160 -13.25 -18.99 -27.15
N ALA A 161 -11.96 -19.28 -27.20
CA ALA A 161 -11.34 -20.00 -28.32
C ALA A 161 -11.86 -21.45 -28.43
N ALA A 162 -11.95 -22.17 -27.30
CA ALA A 162 -12.51 -23.51 -27.24
C ALA A 162 -13.99 -23.54 -27.66
N HIS A 163 -14.81 -22.61 -27.16
CA HIS A 163 -16.22 -22.53 -27.51
C HIS A 163 -16.47 -22.18 -28.99
N GLN A 164 -15.62 -21.34 -29.59
CA GLN A 164 -15.68 -21.05 -31.03
C GLN A 164 -15.27 -22.25 -31.88
N GLY A 165 -14.24 -23.01 -31.46
CA GLY A 165 -13.80 -24.24 -32.12
C GLY A 165 -14.92 -25.29 -32.17
N SER A 166 -15.53 -25.57 -31.01
CA SER A 166 -16.64 -26.54 -30.90
C SER A 166 -17.87 -26.13 -31.72
N ARG A 167 -18.23 -24.83 -31.75
CA ARG A 167 -19.35 -24.34 -32.59
C ARG A 167 -19.06 -24.46 -34.09
N LYS A 168 -17.83 -24.22 -34.52
CA LYS A 168 -17.44 -24.39 -35.93
C LYS A 168 -17.48 -25.87 -36.35
N ALA A 169 -16.98 -26.77 -35.50
CA ALA A 169 -17.03 -28.21 -35.73
C ALA A 169 -18.48 -28.73 -35.81
N ALA A 170 -19.34 -28.33 -34.87
CA ALA A 170 -20.76 -28.69 -34.87
C ALA A 170 -21.50 -28.19 -36.12
N ARG A 171 -21.24 -26.96 -36.57
CA ARG A 171 -21.81 -26.43 -37.81
C ARG A 171 -21.33 -27.20 -39.05
N LYS A 172 -20.07 -27.65 -39.08
CA LYS A 172 -19.54 -28.46 -40.18
C LYS A 172 -20.20 -29.85 -40.20
N GLY A 173 -20.33 -30.50 -39.05
CA GLY A 173 -21.01 -31.79 -38.91
C GLY A 173 -22.48 -31.73 -39.35
N ALA A 174 -23.22 -30.71 -38.91
CA ALA A 174 -24.61 -30.51 -39.29
C ALA A 174 -24.79 -30.31 -40.81
N LYS A 175 -23.86 -29.61 -41.48
CA LYS A 175 -23.88 -29.43 -42.93
C LYS A 175 -23.63 -30.75 -43.68
N LEU A 176 -22.71 -31.57 -43.19
CA LEU A 176 -22.41 -32.87 -43.79
C LEU A 176 -23.60 -33.83 -43.65
N ALA A 177 -24.20 -33.92 -42.45
CA ALA A 177 -25.40 -34.72 -42.22
C ALA A 177 -26.59 -34.25 -43.07
N ALA A 178 -26.77 -32.93 -43.26
CA ALA A 178 -27.80 -32.40 -44.13
C ALA A 178 -27.56 -32.72 -45.62
N ALA A 179 -26.29 -32.76 -46.06
CA ALA A 179 -25.94 -33.15 -47.43
C ALA A 179 -26.19 -34.65 -47.66
N GLU A 180 -25.85 -35.49 -46.69
CA GLU A 180 -26.06 -36.94 -46.72
C GLU A 180 -27.56 -37.29 -46.75
N ASN A 181 -28.37 -36.67 -45.89
CA ASN A 181 -29.83 -36.85 -45.90
C ASN A 181 -30.46 -36.41 -47.22
N ARG A 182 -29.95 -35.34 -47.85
CA ARG A 182 -30.41 -34.91 -49.19
C ARG A 182 -30.02 -35.90 -50.28
N ALA A 183 -28.84 -36.53 -50.18
CA ALA A 183 -28.41 -37.56 -51.12
C ALA A 183 -29.27 -38.82 -50.99
N LEU A 184 -29.54 -39.27 -49.76
CA LEU A 184 -30.40 -40.42 -49.46
C LEU A 184 -31.85 -40.17 -49.94
N ALA A 185 -32.40 -38.99 -49.71
CA ALA A 185 -33.74 -38.63 -50.19
C ALA A 185 -33.83 -38.63 -51.73
N ARG A 186 -32.78 -38.16 -52.42
CA ARG A 186 -32.72 -38.21 -53.90
C ARG A 186 -32.62 -39.64 -54.42
N ALA A 187 -31.82 -40.49 -53.77
CA ALA A 187 -31.68 -41.90 -54.12
C ALA A 187 -32.99 -42.69 -53.89
N ALA A 188 -33.72 -42.38 -52.81
CA ALA A 188 -35.03 -42.97 -52.55
C ALA A 188 -36.08 -42.52 -53.59
N ALA A 189 -36.05 -41.24 -54.00
CA ALA A 189 -36.94 -40.73 -55.04
C ALA A 189 -36.68 -41.38 -56.42
N THR A 190 -35.41 -41.59 -56.79
CA THR A 190 -35.06 -42.30 -58.03
C THR A 190 -35.44 -43.78 -57.96
N ALA A 191 -35.21 -44.46 -56.82
CA ALA A 191 -35.65 -45.85 -56.64
C ALA A 191 -37.18 -46.01 -56.71
N GLY A 192 -37.92 -45.08 -56.10
CA GLY A 192 -39.39 -45.03 -56.17
C GLY A 192 -39.90 -44.82 -57.61
N ALA A 193 -39.27 -43.92 -58.37
CA ALA A 193 -39.61 -43.69 -59.77
C ALA A 193 -39.34 -44.92 -60.66
N VAL A 194 -38.25 -45.66 -60.39
CA VAL A 194 -37.93 -46.90 -61.12
C VAL A 194 -38.92 -48.02 -60.77
N SER A 195 -39.31 -48.16 -59.50
CA SER A 195 -40.33 -49.13 -59.08
C SER A 195 -41.72 -48.83 -59.65
N ALA A 196 -42.11 -47.55 -59.74
CA ALA A 196 -43.38 -47.16 -60.37
C ALA A 196 -43.39 -47.53 -61.87
N ARG A 197 -42.30 -47.22 -62.58
CA ARG A 197 -42.16 -47.53 -64.01
C ARG A 197 -42.11 -49.04 -64.30
N ALA A 198 -41.56 -49.84 -63.38
CA ALA A 198 -41.57 -51.29 -63.47
C ALA A 198 -42.96 -51.91 -63.23
N ARG A 199 -43.79 -51.29 -62.37
CA ARG A 199 -45.18 -51.72 -62.15
C ARG A 199 -46.07 -51.42 -63.35
N ASP A 200 -45.89 -50.24 -63.96
CA ASP A 200 -46.64 -49.85 -65.16
C ASP A 200 -46.30 -50.73 -66.38
N ALA A 201 -45.05 -51.26 -66.45
CA ALA A 201 -44.61 -52.17 -67.51
C ALA A 201 -45.10 -53.64 -67.33
N VAL A 202 -45.56 -54.02 -66.14
CA VAL A 202 -46.11 -55.36 -65.85
C VAL A 202 -47.65 -55.37 -65.96
N ALA A 203 -48.28 -54.20 -66.02
CA ALA A 203 -49.73 -54.03 -66.15
C ALA A 203 -50.22 -53.79 -67.59
N ALA A 204 -49.33 -53.90 -68.58
CA ALA A 204 -49.62 -53.80 -70.02
C ALA A 204 -49.36 -55.15 -70.70
#